data_AF-A0A1F9ISQ6-F1
#
_entry.id   AF-A0A1F9ISQ6-F1
#
_cell.length_a   1.000
_cell.length_b   1.000
_cell.length_c   1.000
_cell.angle_alpha   90.00
_cell.angle_beta   90.00
_cell.angle_gamma   90.00
#
_symmetry.space_group_name_H-M   'P 1'
#
loop_
_entity.id
_entity.type
_entity.pdbx_description
1 polymer ?
#
loop_
_entity_poly.entity_id
_entity_poly.type
_entity_poly.pdbx_seq_one_letter_code
_entity_poly.pdbx_strand_id
1 'polypeptide(L)' 'MILKGQKIHIKPEWQDAGDDEFTWVALEDEIGGRVKIMPIVPDLTYPPVSVVETRMLIEGDAT' A
#
# COMPACT_ATOMS: atom_id res chain seq x y z
N MET A 1 -7.11 -4.07 -10.54
CA MET A 1 -5.73 -4.47 -10.89
C MET A 1 -4.84 -3.31 -10.49
N ILE A 2 -3.92 -3.55 -9.55
CA ILE A 2 -3.02 -2.51 -9.03
C ILE A 2 -1.77 -2.43 -9.90
N LEU A 3 -1.35 -1.22 -10.26
CA LEU A 3 -0.16 -0.97 -11.07
C LEU A 3 0.97 -0.36 -10.23
N LYS A 4 2.22 -0.60 -10.65
CA LYS A 4 3.39 0.04 -10.06
C LYS A 4 3.25 1.56 -10.03
N GLY A 5 3.55 2.16 -8.89
CA GLY A 5 3.46 3.60 -8.64
C GLY A 5 2.08 4.09 -8.20
N GLN A 6 1.06 3.23 -8.22
CA GLN A 6 -0.27 3.59 -7.75
C GLN A 6 -0.26 3.85 -6.24
N LYS A 7 -0.95 4.91 -5.82
CA LYS A 7 -1.22 5.21 -4.41
C LYS A 7 -2.40 4.39 -3.93
N ILE A 8 -2.27 3.84 -2.74
CA ILE A 8 -3.22 2.91 -2.14
C ILE A 8 -3.30 3.12 -0.63
N HIS A 9 -4.40 2.67 -0.03
CA HIS A 9 -4.55 2.50 1.41
C HIS A 9 -4.93 1.05 1.72
N ILE A 10 -4.61 0.62 2.93
CA ILE A 10 -5.07 -0.66 3.49
C ILE A 10 -6.51 -0.47 3.94
N LYS A 11 -7.42 -1.42 3.69
CA LYS A 11 -8.81 -1.29 4.14
C LYS A 11 -8.90 -1.35 5.67
N PRO A 12 -9.86 -0.66 6.29
CA PRO A 12 -9.96 -0.55 7.76
C PRO A 12 -9.93 -1.89 8.50
N GLU A 13 -10.53 -2.95 7.94
CA GLU A 13 -10.57 -4.27 8.57
C GLU A 13 -9.23 -5.02 8.63
N TRP A 14 -8.20 -4.52 7.93
CA TRP A 14 -6.84 -5.09 7.92
C TRP A 14 -5.75 -4.08 8.33
N GLN A 15 -6.13 -2.88 8.73
CA GLN A 15 -5.19 -1.88 9.24
C GLN A 15 -4.67 -2.30 10.61
N ASP A 16 -3.35 -2.21 10.79
CA ASP A 16 -2.75 -2.12 12.10
C ASP A 16 -2.83 -0.68 12.62
N ALA A 17 -2.60 -0.49 13.93
CA ALA A 17 -2.64 0.84 14.53
C ALA A 17 -1.62 1.79 13.87
N GLY A 18 -2.12 2.87 13.27
CA GLY A 18 -1.32 3.89 12.59
C GLY A 18 -1.21 3.72 11.07
N ASP A 19 -1.69 2.63 10.48
CA ASP A 19 -1.65 2.43 9.02
C ASP A 19 -2.48 3.48 8.26
N ASP A 20 -3.52 4.02 8.90
CA ASP A 20 -4.41 5.06 8.40
C ASP A 20 -3.75 6.43 8.30
N GLU A 21 -2.62 6.65 9.00
CA GLU A 21 -1.84 7.88 8.93
C GLU A 21 -0.97 7.96 7.65
N PHE A 22 -0.86 6.86 6.89
CA PHE A 22 0.03 6.76 5.74
C PHE A 22 -0.70 6.54 4.42
N THR A 23 -0.18 7.18 3.38
CA THR A 23 -0.40 6.74 2.00
C THR A 23 0.67 5.73 1.63
N TRP A 24 0.26 4.65 0.98
CA TRP A 24 1.15 3.61 0.51
C TRP A 24 1.30 3.70 -1.01
N VAL A 25 2.42 3.21 -1.53
CA VAL A 25 2.67 3.11 -2.97
C VAL A 25 2.97 1.67 -3.36
N ALA A 26 2.39 1.22 -4.48
CA ALA A 26 2.74 -0.06 -5.09
C ALA A 26 4.12 0.01 -5.74
N LEU A 27 5.02 -0.92 -5.38
CA LEU A 27 6.39 -0.96 -5.92
C LEU A 27 6.51 -1.80 -7.20
N GLU A 28 5.50 -2.62 -7.49
CA GLU A 28 5.41 -3.51 -8.67
C GLU A 28 3.95 -3.63 -9.09
N ASP A 29 3.71 -4.17 -10.29
CA ASP A 29 2.36 -4.51 -10.74
C ASP A 29 1.83 -5.70 -9.93
N GLU A 30 0.51 -5.75 -9.75
CA GLU A 30 -0.16 -6.89 -9.12
C GLU A 30 0.12 -8.19 -9.90
N ILE A 31 0.63 -9.21 -9.20
CA ILE A 31 0.86 -10.54 -9.74
C ILE A 31 0.21 -11.57 -8.81
N GLY A 32 -0.75 -12.33 -9.32
CA GLY A 32 -1.39 -13.42 -8.58
C GLY A 32 -2.18 -12.95 -7.34
N GLY A 33 -2.81 -11.77 -7.40
CA GLY A 33 -3.57 -11.20 -6.28
C GLY A 33 -2.71 -10.64 -5.15
N ARG A 34 -1.41 -10.40 -5.41
CA ARG A 34 -0.46 -9.85 -4.45
C ARG A 34 0.35 -8.71 -5.06
N VAL A 35 0.79 -7.80 -4.19
CA VAL A 35 1.61 -6.65 -4.59
C VAL A 35 2.54 -6.24 -3.44
N LYS A 36 3.72 -5.71 -3.75
CA LYS A 36 4.60 -5.05 -2.77
C LYS A 36 4.19 -3.61 -2.57
N ILE A 37 4.08 -3.20 -1.32
CA ILE A 37 3.71 -1.84 -0.92
C ILE A 37 4.76 -1.26 0.02
N MET A 38 4.83 0.07 0.05
CA MET A 38 5.74 0.83 0.89
C MET A 38 5.03 2.11 1.36
N PRO A 39 5.14 2.51 2.63
CA PRO A 39 4.57 3.77 3.08
C PRO A 39 5.39 4.93 2.52
N ILE A 40 4.72 6.01 2.12
CA ILE A 40 5.37 7.21 1.60
C ILE A 40 5.82 8.07 2.79
N VAL A 41 7.05 7.85 3.26
CA VAL A 41 7.67 8.60 4.37
C VAL A 41 8.97 9.24 3.90
N PRO A 42 8.99 10.55 3.55
CA PRO A 42 10.14 11.20 2.92
C PRO A 42 11.45 11.12 3.70
N ASP A 43 11.39 11.17 5.03
CA ASP A 43 12.56 11.26 5.90
C ASP A 43 13.11 9.90 6.34
N LEU A 44 12.47 8.79 5.93
CA LEU A 44 12.89 7.45 6.31
C LEU A 44 13.85 6.88 5.26
N THR A 45 15.12 6.70 5.63
CA THR A 45 16.16 6.17 4.72
C THR A 45 15.86 4.75 4.24
N TYR A 46 15.20 3.95 5.06
CA TYR A 46 14.86 2.55 4.79
C TYR A 46 13.39 2.28 5.13
N PRO A 47 12.45 2.67 4.25
CA PRO A 47 11.05 2.42 4.49
C PRO A 47 10.73 0.93 4.47
N PRO A 48 9.81 0.45 5.32
CA PRO A 48 9.41 -0.94 5.32
C PRO A 48 8.71 -1.29 4.01
N VAL A 49 8.98 -2.49 3.49
CA VAL A 49 8.31 -3.04 2.31
C VAL A 49 7.56 -4.30 2.71
N SER A 50 6.28 -4.35 2.35
CA SER A 50 5.39 -5.46 2.70
C SER A 50 4.77 -6.06 1.45
N VAL A 51 4.60 -7.38 1.41
CA VAL A 51 3.80 -8.08 0.39
C VAL A 51 2.42 -8.32 0.96
N VAL A 52 1.38 -7.81 0.30
CA VAL A 52 -0.01 -7.91 0.76
C VAL A 52 -0.90 -8.50 -0.33
N GLU A 53 -2.06 -9.03 0.08
CA GLU A 53 -3.09 -9.45 -0.86
C GLU A 53 -3.87 -8.22 -1.37
N THR A 54 -4.12 -8.13 -2.67
CA THR A 54 -4.76 -6.94 -3.26
C THR A 54 -6.19 -6.73 -2.79
N ARG A 55 -6.87 -7.78 -2.32
CA ARG A 55 -8.17 -7.65 -1.64
C ARG A 55 -8.10 -6.84 -0.35
N MET A 56 -6.91 -6.64 0.22
CA MET A 56 -6.68 -5.85 1.43
C MET A 56 -6.54 -4.36 1.16
N LEU A 57 -6.57 -3.94 -0.10
CA LEU A 57 -6.24 -2.59 -0.51
C LEU A 57 -7.44 -1.87 -1.14
N ILE A 58 -7.43 -0.55 -1.06
CA ILE A 58 -8.30 0.38 -1.79
C ILE A 58 -7.45 1.45 -2.47
N GLU A 59 -8.00 2.09 -3.51
CA GLU A 59 -7.31 3.17 -4.21
C GLU A 59 -7.13 4.39 -3.32
N GLY A 60 -5.93 4.98 -3.36
CA GLY A 60 -5.54 6.11 -2.51
C GLY A 60 -6.21 7.44 -2.83
N ASP A 61 -6.85 7.54 -3.99
CA ASP A 61 -7.55 8.74 -4.47
C ASP A 61 -9.09 8.62 -4.32
N ALA A 62 -9.58 7.58 -3.65
CA ALA A 62 -11.00 7.46 -3.32
C ALA A 62 -11.34 8.51 -2.24
N THR A 63 -12.05 9.55 -2.68
CA THR A 63 -12.46 10.73 -1.92
C THR A 63 -13.36 10.38 -0.74
#